data_AF-A0AA40DMH7-F1
#
_entry.id   AF-A0AA40DMH7-F1
#
_cell.length_a   1.000
_cell.length_b   1.000
_cell.length_c   1.000
_cell.angle_alpha   90.00
_cell.angle_beta   90.00
_cell.angle_gamma   90.00
#
_symmetry.space_group_name_H-M   'P 1'
#
loop_
_entity.id
_entity.type
_entity.pdbx_description
1 polymer ?
#
loop_
_entity_poly.entity_id
_entity_poly.type
_entity_poly.pdbx_seq_one_letter_code
_entity_poly.pdbx_strand_id
1 'polypeptide(L)'
;AINVLADHIDNAPLDTVAVFASRAGELLSTTSDTKHAPVEPCEYMPLSKFSSPANIETIFRHELTELARFKNGVDKCKHASTTSPTGTEEVVFKYYYHGAAVKEFWNETNILLKLPRDLPGILHIDRLVVEQTDEGLGVLGFTTPFIPEGDFSRNKTRVFKLKWIKQLCNVIDSLNMRFNISHRDVVPRNLLLDKATDNILLCDFHLAEKVNSVFEQGNSRRDDVKGVVLTMHEIITRDPRYWHGSLGRQEEIDLAGGGWQTWIKHPEVQLEPGLTVQDYHDEVVNWAMKRRVGALSSTF
;
A
#
# COMPACT_ATOMS: atom_id res chain seq x y z
N ALA A 1 -22.19 17.24 -4.33
CA ALA A 1 -20.91 17.83 -3.89
C ALA A 1 -19.76 17.41 -4.81
N ILE A 2 -19.38 16.12 -4.90
CA ILE A 2 -18.25 15.66 -5.73
C ILE A 2 -18.40 16.02 -7.22
N ASN A 3 -19.57 15.83 -7.82
CA ASN A 3 -19.79 16.15 -9.25
C ASN A 3 -19.70 17.67 -9.56
N VAL A 4 -20.05 18.51 -8.59
CA VAL A 4 -20.04 19.98 -8.73
C VAL A 4 -18.62 20.51 -8.78
N LEU A 5 -17.75 19.92 -7.94
CA LEU A 5 -16.33 20.23 -7.93
C LEU A 5 -15.70 19.88 -9.28
N ALA A 6 -16.03 18.72 -9.86
CA ALA A 6 -15.50 18.33 -11.16
C ALA A 6 -15.84 19.34 -12.28
N ASP A 7 -17.05 19.89 -12.29
CA ASP A 7 -17.49 20.85 -13.32
C ASP A 7 -16.85 22.25 -13.19
N HIS A 8 -16.33 22.61 -12.01
CA HIS A 8 -15.86 23.96 -11.71
C HIS A 8 -14.37 24.05 -11.38
N ILE A 9 -13.70 22.92 -11.11
CA ILE A 9 -12.29 22.90 -10.67
C ILE A 9 -11.33 23.41 -11.74
N ASP A 10 -11.62 23.15 -13.02
CA ASP A 10 -10.80 23.61 -14.15
C ASP A 10 -10.91 25.12 -14.40
N ASN A 11 -11.99 25.74 -13.90
CA ASN A 11 -12.27 27.17 -14.03
C ASN A 11 -11.99 27.94 -12.73
N ALA A 12 -11.61 27.25 -11.65
CA ALA A 12 -11.30 27.87 -10.38
C ALA A 12 -9.98 28.65 -10.49
N PRO A 13 -9.90 29.88 -9.93
CA PRO A 13 -8.63 30.57 -9.76
C PRO A 13 -7.60 29.68 -9.07
N LEU A 14 -6.34 29.74 -9.51
CA LEU A 14 -5.25 28.88 -8.99
C LEU A 14 -4.99 29.04 -7.49
N ASP A 15 -5.42 30.15 -6.90
CA ASP A 15 -5.32 30.47 -5.48
C ASP A 15 -6.57 30.07 -4.67
N THR A 16 -7.53 29.36 -5.27
CA THR A 16 -8.74 28.91 -4.59
C THR A 16 -8.40 27.87 -3.51
N VAL A 17 -8.74 28.16 -2.25
CA VAL A 17 -8.51 27.27 -1.09
C VAL A 17 -9.78 26.55 -0.61
N ALA A 18 -10.97 27.07 -0.92
CA ALA A 18 -12.23 26.39 -0.61
C ALA A 18 -13.35 26.72 -1.62
N VAL A 19 -14.25 25.75 -1.81
CA VAL A 19 -15.40 25.82 -2.72
C VAL A 19 -16.68 25.56 -1.91
N PHE A 20 -17.63 26.50 -1.95
CA PHE A 20 -18.92 26.38 -1.29
C PHE A 20 -19.99 26.02 -2.33
N ALA A 21 -20.71 24.93 -2.10
CA ALA A 21 -21.78 24.48 -2.97
C ALA A 21 -23.08 24.24 -2.20
N SER A 22 -24.22 24.47 -2.85
CA SER A 22 -25.54 24.23 -2.29
C SER A 22 -25.79 22.73 -2.13
N ARG A 23 -26.82 22.36 -1.34
CA ARG A 23 -27.27 20.95 -1.25
C ARG A 23 -27.77 20.40 -2.59
N ALA A 24 -28.27 21.27 -3.47
CA ALA A 24 -28.68 20.93 -4.83
C ALA A 24 -27.48 20.76 -5.79
N GLY A 25 -26.28 21.15 -5.35
CA GLY A 25 -25.06 21.01 -6.12
C GLY A 25 -24.73 22.20 -7.02
N GLU A 26 -25.21 23.38 -6.68
CA GLU A 26 -24.85 24.62 -7.38
C GLU A 26 -23.65 25.27 -6.70
N LEU A 27 -22.69 25.78 -7.48
CA LEU A 27 -21.58 26.56 -6.94
C LEU A 27 -22.12 27.88 -6.34
N LEU A 28 -21.88 28.09 -5.04
CA LEU A 28 -22.27 29.31 -4.34
C LEU A 28 -21.14 30.34 -4.37
N SER A 29 -19.92 29.92 -4.05
CA SER A 29 -18.75 30.80 -4.01
C SER A 29 -17.44 30.02 -3.94
N THR A 30 -16.34 30.68 -4.31
CA THR A 30 -14.95 30.25 -4.03
C THR A 30 -14.27 31.26 -3.12
N THR A 31 -13.21 30.85 -2.43
CA THR A 31 -12.38 31.77 -1.63
C THR A 31 -10.91 31.41 -1.76
N SER A 32 -10.04 32.42 -1.73
CA SER A 32 -8.59 32.29 -1.58
C SER A 32 -8.10 32.65 -0.18
N ASP A 33 -9.00 33.00 0.74
CA ASP A 33 -8.66 33.26 2.14
C ASP A 33 -8.36 31.94 2.86
N THR A 34 -7.08 31.76 3.20
CA THR A 34 -6.54 30.58 3.88
C THR A 34 -7.18 30.30 5.24
N LYS A 35 -7.91 31.25 5.84
CA LYS A 35 -8.74 31.00 7.04
C LYS A 35 -9.90 30.05 6.78
N HIS A 36 -10.35 29.94 5.53
CA HIS A 36 -11.37 29.00 5.09
C HIS A 36 -10.81 27.71 4.53
N ALA A 37 -9.48 27.60 4.37
CA ALA A 37 -8.87 26.30 4.19
C ALA A 37 -9.18 25.47 5.45
N PRO A 38 -9.61 24.21 5.34
CA PRO A 38 -9.64 23.33 6.48
C PRO A 38 -8.21 23.20 7.00
N VAL A 39 -7.87 23.98 8.02
CA VAL A 39 -6.67 23.77 8.83
C VAL A 39 -7.03 22.62 9.75
N GLU A 40 -6.95 21.41 9.23
CA GLU A 40 -6.86 20.26 10.13
C GLU A 40 -5.47 20.35 10.78
N PRO A 41 -5.40 20.43 12.12
CA PRO A 41 -4.11 20.39 12.78
C PRO A 41 -3.41 19.09 12.35
N CYS A 42 -2.21 19.21 11.79
CA CYS A 42 -1.38 18.05 11.57
C CYS A 42 -1.11 17.44 12.95
N GLU A 43 -1.57 16.22 13.17
CA GLU A 43 -1.32 15.53 14.44
C GLU A 43 0.10 14.96 14.44
N TYR A 44 0.98 15.63 15.19
CA TYR A 44 2.35 15.18 15.40
C TYR A 44 2.41 14.15 16.51
N MET A 45 2.77 12.91 16.19
CA MET A 45 3.00 11.90 17.22
C MET A 45 4.36 12.13 17.87
N PRO A 46 4.48 12.27 19.20
CA PRO A 46 5.77 12.44 19.86
C PRO A 46 6.72 11.28 19.51
N LEU A 47 7.95 11.59 19.12
CA LEU A 47 8.95 10.58 18.79
C LEU A 47 9.14 9.55 19.93
N SER A 48 9.00 10.00 21.18
CA SER A 48 9.07 9.18 22.39
C SER A 48 8.02 8.06 22.46
N LYS A 49 6.90 8.17 21.72
CA LYS A 49 5.84 7.14 21.65
C LYS A 49 6.23 5.97 20.77
N PHE A 50 7.18 6.16 19.85
CA PHE A 50 7.69 5.07 19.03
C PHE A 50 8.68 4.29 19.89
N SER A 51 8.29 3.08 20.29
CA SER A 51 9.21 2.13 20.92
C SER A 51 10.30 1.82 19.90
N SER A 52 11.42 2.53 19.97
CA SER A 52 12.48 2.42 18.98
C SER A 52 12.91 0.96 18.88
N PRO A 53 12.78 0.30 17.72
CA PRO A 53 13.49 -0.94 17.44
C PRO A 53 14.95 -0.56 17.20
N ALA A 54 15.65 -0.11 18.24
CA ALA A 54 17.07 0.21 18.37
C ALA A 54 17.80 1.03 17.27
N ASN A 55 17.31 1.20 16.04
CA ASN A 55 18.16 1.53 14.88
C ASN A 55 17.44 2.27 13.74
N ILE A 56 16.24 2.83 13.93
CA ILE A 56 15.64 3.63 12.84
C ILE A 56 16.12 5.08 12.92
N GLU A 57 16.68 5.56 11.82
CA GLU A 57 17.17 6.91 11.73
C GLU A 57 16.01 7.90 11.54
N THR A 58 16.25 9.15 11.93
CA THR A 58 15.31 10.25 11.72
C THR A 58 15.86 11.20 10.66
N ILE A 59 14.97 11.95 10.02
CA ILE A 59 15.33 13.03 9.10
C ILE A 59 14.33 14.17 9.27
N PHE A 60 14.80 15.41 9.25
CA PHE A 60 13.89 16.55 9.33
C PHE A 60 13.16 16.75 8.00
N ARG A 61 11.89 17.19 8.09
CA ARG A 61 11.09 17.48 6.88
C ARG A 61 11.76 18.45 5.91
N HIS A 62 12.49 19.44 6.41
CA HIS A 62 13.18 20.43 5.57
C HIS A 62 14.40 19.88 4.82
N GLU A 63 14.89 18.69 5.18
CA GLU A 63 15.97 17.98 4.49
C GLU A 63 15.46 17.17 3.28
N LEU A 64 14.14 17.03 3.14
CA LEU A 64 13.49 16.37 2.00
C LEU A 64 13.11 17.39 0.93
N THR A 65 13.63 17.20 -0.28
CA THR A 65 13.19 17.93 -1.48
C THR A 65 12.15 17.11 -2.24
N GLU A 66 10.93 17.64 -2.39
CA GLU A 66 9.88 17.01 -3.21
C GLU A 66 10.29 17.00 -4.69
N LEU A 67 10.13 15.84 -5.34
CA LEU A 67 10.37 15.64 -6.76
C LEU A 67 9.07 15.46 -7.55
N ALA A 68 8.10 14.78 -6.95
CA ALA A 68 6.78 14.57 -7.53
C ALA A 68 5.78 14.16 -6.45
N ARG A 69 4.49 14.43 -6.66
CA ARG A 69 3.40 13.94 -5.82
C ARG A 69 2.72 12.73 -6.47
N PHE A 70 2.68 11.59 -5.78
CA PHE A 70 2.01 10.38 -6.29
C PHE A 70 0.52 10.36 -5.97
N LYS A 71 0.18 10.71 -4.73
CA LYS A 71 -1.18 10.91 -4.23
C LYS A 71 -1.11 11.79 -3.00
N ASN A 72 -2.27 12.21 -2.49
CA ASN A 72 -2.31 12.94 -1.24
C ASN A 72 -1.60 12.17 -0.11
N GLY A 73 -0.69 12.84 0.59
CA GLY A 73 0.10 12.24 1.67
C GLY A 73 1.20 11.28 1.22
N VAL A 74 1.50 11.20 -0.09
CA VAL A 74 2.58 10.35 -0.63
C VAL A 74 3.32 11.10 -1.73
N ASP A 75 4.53 11.54 -1.38
CA ASP A 75 5.41 12.29 -2.27
C ASP A 75 6.68 11.50 -2.57
N LYS A 76 7.16 11.57 -3.81
CA LYS A 76 8.52 11.19 -4.16
C LYS A 76 9.43 12.34 -3.76
N CYS A 77 10.44 12.05 -2.94
CA CYS A 77 11.40 13.02 -2.45
C CYS A 77 12.83 12.57 -2.73
N LYS A 78 13.78 13.48 -2.49
CA LYS A 78 15.20 13.15 -2.35
C LYS A 78 15.80 13.83 -1.12
N HIS A 79 16.85 13.24 -0.58
CA HIS A 79 17.71 13.86 0.43
C HIS A 79 19.20 13.61 0.12
N ALA A 80 20.07 14.35 0.78
CA ALA A 80 21.51 14.12 0.71
C ALA A 80 21.84 12.74 1.30
N SER A 81 22.74 12.01 0.65
CA SER A 81 23.23 10.72 1.12
C SER A 81 24.73 10.61 0.89
N THR A 82 25.44 10.11 1.90
CA THR A 82 26.89 9.83 1.82
C THR A 82 27.19 8.45 1.23
N THR A 83 26.18 7.58 1.15
CA THR A 83 26.30 6.20 0.64
C THR A 83 25.95 6.08 -0.84
N SER A 84 25.15 7.01 -1.37
CA SER A 84 24.77 7.04 -2.77
C SER A 84 25.87 7.63 -3.66
N PRO A 85 26.21 6.99 -4.81
CA PRO A 85 27.17 7.53 -5.77
C PRO A 85 26.82 8.93 -6.32
N THR A 86 25.53 9.29 -6.34
CA THR A 86 25.05 10.58 -6.83
C THR A 86 25.06 11.66 -5.73
N GLY A 87 25.43 11.31 -4.49
CA GLY A 87 25.32 12.17 -3.31
C GLY A 87 23.88 12.38 -2.82
N THR A 88 22.90 11.71 -3.43
CA THR A 88 21.48 11.82 -3.06
C THR A 88 20.78 10.48 -3.15
N GLU A 89 19.78 10.28 -2.30
CA GLU A 89 18.88 9.12 -2.34
C GLU A 89 17.46 9.57 -2.65
N GLU A 90 16.79 8.83 -3.53
CA GLU A 90 15.37 9.01 -3.81
C GLU A 90 14.56 8.12 -2.86
N VAL A 91 13.55 8.72 -2.24
CA VAL A 91 12.68 8.08 -1.26
C VAL A 91 11.22 8.38 -1.56
N VAL A 92 10.32 7.57 -1.01
CA VAL A 92 8.89 7.87 -0.96
C VAL A 92 8.57 8.33 0.44
N PHE A 93 8.15 9.58 0.59
CA PHE A 93 7.70 10.15 1.85
C PHE A 93 6.19 9.97 1.99
N LYS A 94 5.78 9.21 3.00
CA LYS A 94 4.38 9.01 3.38
C LYS A 94 4.09 9.79 4.66
N TYR A 95 3.09 10.67 4.60
CA TYR A 95 2.69 11.54 5.71
C TYR A 95 1.18 11.72 5.73
N TYR A 96 0.68 12.13 6.89
CA TYR A 96 -0.74 12.26 7.14
C TYR A 96 -1.04 13.67 7.60
N TYR A 97 -2.08 14.24 7.02
CA TYR A 97 -2.48 15.63 7.25
C TYR A 97 -3.94 15.75 7.72
N HIS A 98 -4.63 14.61 7.91
CA HIS A 98 -6.04 14.55 8.30
C HIS A 98 -6.22 13.67 9.54
N GLY A 99 -6.91 14.18 10.57
CA GLY A 99 -7.01 13.53 11.89
C GLY A 99 -7.61 12.12 11.84
N ALA A 100 -8.63 11.90 11.00
CA ALA A 100 -9.25 10.58 10.84
C ALA A 100 -8.29 9.47 10.34
N ALA A 101 -7.18 9.83 9.68
CA ALA A 101 -6.24 8.86 9.11
C ALA A 101 -5.04 8.58 10.05
N VAL A 102 -4.94 9.27 11.18
CA VAL A 102 -3.84 9.12 12.16
C VAL A 102 -3.78 7.71 12.73
N LYS A 103 -4.94 7.06 12.94
CA LYS A 103 -4.99 5.66 13.41
C LYS A 103 -4.34 4.71 12.40
N GLU A 104 -4.65 4.85 11.12
CA GLU A 104 -4.13 3.99 10.04
C GLU A 104 -2.63 4.19 9.89
N PHE A 105 -2.17 5.44 9.90
CA PHE A 105 -0.76 5.79 9.92
C PHE A 105 -0.02 5.16 11.10
N TRP A 106 -0.59 5.33 12.29
CA TRP A 106 0.01 4.85 13.52
C TRP A 106 0.13 3.32 13.50
N ASN A 107 -0.91 2.63 13.04
CA ASN A 107 -0.92 1.19 12.87
C ASN A 107 0.17 0.72 11.91
N GLU A 108 0.22 1.29 10.70
CA GLU A 108 1.23 0.93 9.70
C GLU A 108 2.65 1.16 10.20
N THR A 109 2.91 2.34 10.78
CA THR A 109 4.23 2.69 11.29
C THR A 109 4.66 1.73 12.40
N ASN A 110 3.75 1.41 13.32
CA ASN A 110 4.05 0.45 14.40
C ASN A 110 4.28 -0.97 13.90
N ILE A 111 3.54 -1.41 12.89
CA ILE A 111 3.71 -2.74 12.29
C ILE A 111 5.09 -2.81 11.62
N LEU A 112 5.40 -1.86 10.73
CA LEU A 112 6.65 -1.87 9.97
C LEU A 112 7.88 -1.70 10.87
N LEU A 113 7.80 -0.90 11.94
CA LEU A 113 8.89 -0.79 12.91
C LEU A 113 9.14 -2.09 13.69
N LYS A 114 8.11 -2.90 13.96
CA LYS A 114 8.24 -4.12 14.76
C LYS A 114 8.57 -5.37 13.94
N LEU A 115 8.43 -5.31 12.62
CA LEU A 115 8.82 -6.40 11.74
C LEU A 115 10.36 -6.47 11.63
N PRO A 116 10.96 -7.67 11.58
CA PRO A 116 12.41 -7.79 11.39
C PRO A 116 12.86 -7.13 10.08
N ARG A 117 13.91 -6.32 10.15
CA ARG A 117 14.44 -5.55 9.01
C ARG A 117 15.01 -6.43 7.90
N ASP A 118 15.44 -7.63 8.25
CA ASP A 118 15.97 -8.65 7.36
C ASP A 118 14.88 -9.56 6.77
N LEU A 119 13.61 -9.38 7.15
CA LEU A 119 12.48 -10.13 6.60
C LEU A 119 12.31 -9.79 5.12
N PRO A 120 12.57 -10.74 4.20
CA PRO A 120 12.47 -10.47 2.77
C PRO A 120 11.02 -10.25 2.34
N GLY A 121 10.86 -9.53 1.23
CA GLY A 121 9.57 -9.38 0.57
C GLY A 121 8.65 -8.31 1.16
N ILE A 122 9.16 -7.46 2.05
CA ILE A 122 8.44 -6.32 2.62
C ILE A 122 9.24 -5.04 2.35
N LEU A 123 8.55 -3.98 1.93
CA LEU A 123 9.14 -2.66 1.83
C LEU A 123 9.17 -2.01 3.22
N HIS A 124 10.35 -1.99 3.84
CA HIS A 124 10.54 -1.43 5.17
C HIS A 124 10.64 0.10 5.15
N ILE A 125 10.31 0.70 6.30
CA ILE A 125 10.58 2.12 6.55
C ILE A 125 12.09 2.34 6.45
N ASP A 126 12.50 3.36 5.72
CA ASP A 126 13.87 3.84 5.72
C ASP A 126 14.10 4.72 6.96
N ARG A 127 13.40 5.86 7.07
CA ARG A 127 13.53 6.82 8.17
C ARG A 127 12.19 7.30 8.69
N LEU A 128 12.16 7.77 9.95
CA LEU A 128 11.06 8.58 10.44
C LEU A 128 11.29 10.05 10.09
N VAL A 129 10.27 10.72 9.57
CA VAL A 129 10.34 12.14 9.22
C VAL A 129 9.81 12.94 10.40
N VAL A 130 10.64 13.86 10.90
CA VAL A 130 10.37 14.62 12.12
C VAL A 130 10.35 16.12 11.88
N GLU A 131 9.71 16.83 12.80
CA GLU A 131 9.71 18.28 12.91
C GLU A 131 9.79 18.70 14.38
N GLN A 132 10.31 19.89 14.63
CA GLN A 132 10.31 20.49 15.97
C GLN A 132 8.91 21.03 16.28
N THR A 133 8.34 20.56 17.38
CA THR A 133 7.07 21.05 17.95
C THR A 133 7.31 21.66 19.34
N ASP A 134 6.28 22.29 19.90
CA ASP A 134 6.32 22.81 21.28
C ASP A 134 6.54 21.70 22.33
N GLU A 135 6.18 20.45 22.00
CA GLU A 135 6.30 19.27 22.87
C GLU A 135 7.59 18.46 22.62
N GLY A 136 8.44 18.88 21.66
CA GLY A 136 9.68 18.20 21.30
C GLY A 136 9.71 17.76 19.83
N LEU A 137 10.35 16.64 19.51
CA LEU A 137 10.33 16.09 18.14
C LEU A 137 9.01 15.36 17.89
N GLY A 138 8.24 15.88 16.93
CA GLY A 138 7.02 15.27 16.43
C GLY A 138 7.28 14.50 15.13
N VAL A 139 6.74 13.29 15.01
CA VAL A 139 6.79 12.49 13.79
C VAL A 139 5.65 12.89 12.87
N LEU A 140 6.00 13.31 11.66
CA LEU A 140 5.11 13.69 10.57
C LEU A 140 4.71 12.50 9.68
N GLY A 141 5.60 11.53 9.58
CA GLY A 141 5.53 10.50 8.56
C GLY A 141 6.77 9.63 8.56
N PHE A 142 6.95 8.88 7.48
CA PHE A 142 8.12 8.05 7.28
C PHE A 142 8.53 8.00 5.81
N THR A 143 9.78 7.68 5.54
CA THR A 143 10.27 7.39 4.19
C THR A 143 10.33 5.89 3.96
N THR A 144 10.19 5.47 2.71
CA THR A 144 10.64 4.16 2.22
C THR A 144 11.58 4.36 1.05
N PRO A 145 12.42 3.38 0.69
CA PRO A 145 13.19 3.44 -0.55
C PRO A 145 12.27 3.65 -1.75
N PHE A 146 12.66 4.50 -2.70
CA PHE A 146 11.96 4.60 -3.97
C PHE A 146 12.31 3.41 -4.86
N ILE A 147 11.29 2.72 -5.40
CA ILE A 147 11.46 1.57 -6.30
C ILE A 147 11.15 2.00 -7.74
N PRO A 148 12.16 2.19 -8.62
CA PRO A 148 11.96 2.79 -9.94
C PRO A 148 11.11 1.97 -10.90
N GLU A 149 11.14 0.64 -10.79
CA GLU A 149 10.35 -0.24 -11.65
C GLU A 149 8.83 -0.10 -11.41
N GLY A 150 8.44 0.49 -10.29
CA GLY A 150 7.06 0.71 -9.90
C GLY A 150 6.28 -0.58 -9.63
N ASP A 151 4.99 -0.40 -9.41
CA ASP A 151 4.07 -1.45 -9.00
C ASP A 151 3.52 -2.31 -10.16
N PHE A 152 2.95 -3.46 -9.83
CA PHE A 152 2.37 -4.41 -10.80
C PHE A 152 1.04 -3.93 -11.41
N SER A 153 0.42 -2.87 -10.87
CA SER A 153 -0.74 -2.23 -11.50
C SER A 153 -0.33 -1.33 -12.68
N ARG A 154 0.88 -0.76 -12.69
CA ARG A 154 1.34 0.17 -13.73
C ARG A 154 2.21 -0.48 -14.81
N ASN A 155 3.23 -1.24 -14.42
CA ASN A 155 4.15 -1.86 -15.37
C ASN A 155 3.57 -3.19 -15.87
N LYS A 156 2.79 -3.11 -16.95
CA LYS A 156 2.09 -4.26 -17.55
C LYS A 156 2.92 -5.05 -18.55
N THR A 157 4.10 -4.56 -18.95
CA THR A 157 4.95 -5.14 -19.99
C THR A 157 6.02 -6.09 -19.46
N ARG A 158 6.24 -6.13 -18.14
CA ARG A 158 7.24 -7.03 -17.54
C ARG A 158 6.86 -8.50 -17.70
N VAL A 159 7.88 -9.35 -17.88
CA VAL A 159 7.72 -10.81 -17.79
C VAL A 159 7.39 -11.17 -16.35
N PHE A 160 6.21 -11.76 -16.15
CA PHE A 160 5.75 -12.22 -14.84
C PHE A 160 6.38 -13.58 -14.54
N LYS A 161 7.09 -13.69 -13.41
CA LYS A 161 7.85 -14.89 -13.03
C LYS A 161 7.13 -15.69 -11.95
N LEU A 162 7.12 -17.01 -12.06
CA LEU A 162 6.50 -17.90 -11.07
C LEU A 162 7.11 -17.74 -9.67
N LYS A 163 8.42 -17.42 -9.60
CA LYS A 163 9.09 -17.19 -8.32
C LYS A 163 8.46 -16.05 -7.50
N TRP A 164 7.88 -15.05 -8.15
CA TRP A 164 7.27 -13.91 -7.47
C TRP A 164 5.99 -14.30 -6.74
N ILE A 165 5.22 -15.26 -7.29
CA ILE A 165 4.09 -15.86 -6.60
C ILE A 165 4.56 -16.56 -5.32
N LYS A 166 5.58 -17.41 -5.44
CA LYS A 166 6.14 -18.15 -4.30
C LYS A 166 6.63 -17.22 -3.20
N GLN A 167 7.30 -16.13 -3.60
CA GLN A 167 7.72 -15.09 -2.67
C GLN A 167 6.53 -14.45 -1.95
N LEU A 168 5.44 -14.12 -2.67
CA LEU A 168 4.27 -13.52 -2.04
C LEU A 168 3.61 -14.48 -1.05
N CYS A 169 3.40 -15.74 -1.45
CA CYS A 169 2.85 -16.77 -0.57
C CYS A 169 3.68 -16.89 0.72
N ASN A 170 5.01 -16.92 0.60
CA ASN A 170 5.91 -17.00 1.76
C ASN A 170 5.86 -15.75 2.65
N VAL A 171 5.74 -14.55 2.06
CA VAL A 171 5.56 -13.30 2.82
C VAL A 171 4.25 -13.33 3.59
N ILE A 172 3.15 -13.72 2.94
CA ILE A 172 1.83 -13.80 3.58
C ILE A 172 1.80 -14.85 4.68
N ASP A 173 2.40 -16.03 4.48
CA ASP A 173 2.52 -17.04 5.52
C ASP A 173 3.35 -16.55 6.71
N SER A 174 4.46 -15.84 6.44
CA SER A 174 5.27 -15.22 7.48
C SER A 174 4.45 -14.20 8.29
N LEU A 175 3.77 -13.28 7.62
CA LEU A 175 2.93 -12.27 8.27
C LEU A 175 1.83 -12.94 9.11
N ASN A 176 1.04 -13.82 8.50
CA ASN A 176 -0.13 -14.42 9.15
C ASN A 176 0.25 -15.39 10.27
N MET A 177 1.18 -16.32 10.02
CA MET A 177 1.45 -17.43 10.94
C MET A 177 2.54 -17.10 11.96
N ARG A 178 3.59 -16.36 11.56
CA ARG A 178 4.73 -16.07 12.44
C ARG A 178 4.54 -14.76 13.19
N PHE A 179 4.04 -13.72 12.53
CA PHE A 179 3.89 -12.39 13.14
C PHE A 179 2.46 -12.08 13.58
N ASN A 180 1.50 -12.98 13.28
CA ASN A 180 0.08 -12.80 13.60
C ASN A 180 -0.48 -11.46 13.09
N ILE A 181 -0.06 -11.09 11.88
CA ILE A 181 -0.47 -9.88 11.14
C ILE A 181 -1.16 -10.31 9.84
N SER A 182 -2.31 -9.70 9.56
CA SER A 182 -2.95 -9.75 8.25
C SER A 182 -2.74 -8.42 7.53
N HIS A 183 -2.36 -8.46 6.25
CA HIS A 183 -2.10 -7.26 5.43
C HIS A 183 -3.39 -6.56 4.99
N ARG A 184 -4.44 -7.33 4.65
CA ARG A 184 -5.82 -6.89 4.34
C ARG A 184 -5.99 -6.02 3.09
N ASP A 185 -4.90 -5.73 2.38
CA ASP A 185 -4.90 -5.06 1.07
C ASP A 185 -3.83 -5.62 0.13
N VAL A 186 -3.76 -6.94 -0.02
CA VAL A 186 -2.88 -7.59 -1.02
C VAL A 186 -3.51 -7.40 -2.41
N VAL A 187 -2.88 -6.55 -3.22
CA VAL A 187 -3.33 -6.13 -4.57
C VAL A 187 -2.14 -5.73 -5.45
N PRO A 188 -2.24 -5.73 -6.80
CA PRO A 188 -1.10 -5.42 -7.67
C PRO A 188 -0.45 -4.04 -7.45
N ARG A 189 -1.23 -3.04 -7.03
CA ARG A 189 -0.72 -1.68 -6.74
C ARG A 189 0.17 -1.60 -5.49
N ASN A 190 0.09 -2.61 -4.61
CA ASN A 190 0.85 -2.72 -3.36
C ASN A 190 1.99 -3.74 -3.48
N LEU A 191 2.23 -4.28 -4.68
CA LEU A 191 3.39 -5.10 -5.00
C LEU A 191 4.37 -4.29 -5.82
N LEU A 192 5.62 -4.25 -5.39
CA LEU A 192 6.74 -3.62 -6.09
C LEU A 192 7.74 -4.69 -6.52
N LEU A 193 8.58 -4.36 -7.50
CA LEU A 193 9.68 -5.22 -7.92
C LEU A 193 11.00 -4.52 -7.64
N ASP A 194 11.79 -5.05 -6.71
CA ASP A 194 13.18 -4.64 -6.56
C ASP A 194 14.01 -5.31 -7.66
N LYS A 195 14.46 -4.51 -8.62
CA LYS A 195 15.26 -4.97 -9.76
C LYS A 195 16.62 -5.53 -9.35
N ALA A 196 17.22 -4.98 -8.29
CA ALA A 196 18.58 -5.35 -7.88
C ALA A 196 18.60 -6.80 -7.37
N THR A 197 17.56 -7.19 -6.64
CA THR A 197 17.43 -8.53 -6.07
C THR A 197 16.48 -9.44 -6.84
N ASP A 198 15.75 -8.89 -7.83
CA ASP A 198 14.69 -9.56 -8.58
C ASP A 198 13.62 -10.16 -7.65
N ASN A 199 13.34 -9.47 -6.55
CA ASN A 199 12.39 -9.86 -5.52
C ASN A 199 11.18 -8.94 -5.53
N ILE A 200 9.99 -9.49 -5.25
CA ILE A 200 8.85 -8.65 -4.96
C ILE A 200 8.96 -8.03 -3.56
N LEU A 201 8.37 -6.85 -3.38
CA LEU A 201 8.20 -6.20 -2.08
C LEU A 201 6.72 -5.87 -1.90
N LEU A 202 6.14 -6.31 -0.79
CA LEU A 202 4.80 -5.90 -0.36
C LEU A 202 4.90 -4.58 0.42
N CYS A 203 4.03 -3.62 0.09
CA CYS A 203 3.97 -2.32 0.73
C CYS A 203 2.53 -1.91 1.10
N ASP A 204 2.40 -0.75 1.75
CA ASP A 204 1.12 -0.13 2.13
C ASP A 204 0.31 -0.91 3.18
N PHE A 205 0.83 -0.92 4.41
CA PHE A 205 0.28 -1.66 5.57
C PHE A 205 -0.78 -0.85 6.36
N HIS A 206 -1.36 0.21 5.78
CA HIS A 206 -2.34 1.08 6.47
C HIS A 206 -3.61 0.36 6.93
N LEU A 207 -3.97 -0.75 6.26
CA LEU A 207 -5.09 -1.61 6.65
C LEU A 207 -4.66 -2.87 7.41
N ALA A 208 -3.36 -3.05 7.65
CA ALA A 208 -2.86 -4.24 8.30
C ALA A 208 -3.27 -4.27 9.77
N GLU A 209 -3.64 -5.45 10.24
CA GLU A 209 -4.16 -5.67 11.59
C GLU A 209 -3.67 -6.99 12.17
N LYS A 210 -3.81 -7.13 13.49
CA LYS A 210 -3.58 -8.41 14.15
C LYS A 210 -4.60 -9.44 13.68
N VAL A 211 -4.15 -10.64 13.31
CA VAL A 211 -5.03 -11.77 12.98
C VAL A 211 -5.93 -12.09 14.19
N ASN A 212 -7.20 -12.40 13.95
CA ASN A 212 -8.26 -12.62 14.94
C ASN A 212 -8.61 -11.41 15.81
N SER A 213 -8.25 -10.19 15.39
CA SER A 213 -8.72 -8.98 16.07
C SER A 213 -10.23 -8.82 15.93
N VAL A 214 -10.86 -8.07 16.86
CA VAL A 214 -12.30 -7.79 16.81
C VAL A 214 -12.71 -7.14 15.47
N PHE A 215 -11.82 -6.31 14.91
CA PHE A 215 -12.02 -5.66 13.61
C PHE A 215 -11.92 -6.64 12.43
N GLU A 216 -11.02 -7.63 12.52
CA GLU A 216 -10.88 -8.67 11.51
C GLU A 216 -12.06 -9.65 11.52
N GLN A 217 -12.51 -10.07 12.71
CA GLN A 217 -13.72 -10.90 12.89
C GLN A 217 -14.99 -10.19 12.36
N GLY A 218 -15.06 -8.87 12.50
CA GLY A 218 -16.16 -8.05 11.97
C GLY A 218 -16.07 -7.77 10.46
N ASN A 219 -14.96 -8.09 9.80
CA ASN A 219 -14.75 -7.84 8.38
C ASN A 219 -13.87 -8.93 7.73
N SER A 220 -14.47 -10.11 7.59
CA SER A 220 -13.91 -11.29 6.91
C SER A 220 -13.70 -11.11 5.40
N ARG A 221 -14.13 -9.98 4.82
CA ARG A 221 -14.03 -9.74 3.37
C ARG A 221 -12.60 -9.43 2.92
N ARG A 222 -11.71 -9.04 3.84
CA ARG A 222 -10.31 -8.68 3.58
C ARG A 222 -9.36 -9.77 4.12
N ASP A 223 -9.42 -10.92 3.48
CA ASP A 223 -8.57 -12.07 3.75
C ASP A 223 -7.32 -12.05 2.84
N ASP A 224 -6.14 -12.33 3.40
CA ASP A 224 -4.89 -12.27 2.62
C ASP A 224 -4.77 -13.41 1.61
N VAL A 225 -5.30 -14.60 1.92
CA VAL A 225 -5.28 -15.74 1.01
C VAL A 225 -6.10 -15.40 -0.25
N LYS A 226 -7.29 -14.87 -0.04
CA LYS A 226 -8.13 -14.26 -1.08
C LYS A 226 -7.39 -13.18 -1.86
N GLY A 227 -6.71 -12.27 -1.14
CA GLY A 227 -5.95 -11.18 -1.74
C GLY A 227 -4.87 -11.67 -2.71
N VAL A 228 -4.11 -12.71 -2.34
CA VAL A 228 -3.12 -13.34 -3.23
C VAL A 228 -3.81 -13.92 -4.47
N VAL A 229 -4.88 -14.69 -4.29
CA VAL A 229 -5.61 -15.33 -5.41
C VAL A 229 -6.10 -14.28 -6.41
N LEU A 230 -6.78 -13.24 -5.92
CA LEU A 230 -7.31 -12.16 -6.75
C LEU A 230 -6.20 -11.34 -7.42
N THR A 231 -5.11 -11.07 -6.71
CA THR A 231 -3.94 -10.36 -7.26
C THR A 231 -3.32 -11.12 -8.42
N MET A 232 -3.14 -12.43 -8.29
CA MET A 232 -2.56 -13.26 -9.35
C MET A 232 -3.51 -13.39 -10.55
N HIS A 233 -4.80 -13.57 -10.28
CA HIS A 233 -5.82 -13.53 -11.32
C HIS A 233 -5.77 -12.21 -12.09
N GLU A 234 -5.81 -11.06 -11.40
CA GLU A 234 -5.79 -9.73 -12.01
C GLU A 234 -4.54 -9.51 -12.89
N ILE A 235 -3.35 -9.93 -12.42
CA ILE A 235 -2.11 -9.78 -13.18
C ILE A 235 -2.14 -10.63 -14.47
N ILE A 236 -2.57 -11.89 -14.38
CA ILE A 236 -2.47 -12.86 -15.48
C ILE A 236 -3.58 -12.69 -16.51
N THR A 237 -4.82 -12.48 -16.06
CA THR A 237 -6.00 -12.40 -16.93
C THR A 237 -6.27 -10.97 -17.39
N ARG A 238 -5.75 -9.97 -16.65
CA ARG A 238 -6.09 -8.54 -16.79
C ARG A 238 -7.60 -8.31 -16.86
N ASP A 239 -8.37 -9.11 -16.14
CA ASP A 239 -9.81 -8.96 -16.12
C ASP A 239 -10.22 -7.63 -15.46
N PRO A 240 -10.92 -6.74 -16.20
CA PRO A 240 -11.25 -5.39 -15.73
C PRO A 240 -12.20 -5.39 -14.52
N ARG A 241 -12.92 -6.47 -14.25
CA ARG A 241 -13.77 -6.60 -13.06
C ARG A 241 -12.97 -6.51 -11.76
N TYR A 242 -11.69 -6.84 -11.82
CA TYR A 242 -10.81 -6.86 -10.65
C TYR A 242 -9.86 -5.65 -10.59
N TRP A 243 -9.82 -4.81 -11.63
CA TRP A 243 -8.95 -3.64 -11.65
C TRP A 243 -9.31 -2.62 -10.57
N HIS A 244 -8.29 -2.12 -9.88
CA HIS A 244 -8.41 -1.03 -8.89
C HIS A 244 -9.41 -1.30 -7.76
N GLY A 245 -9.86 -2.55 -7.60
CA GLY A 245 -10.81 -2.92 -6.58
C GLY A 245 -10.20 -2.80 -5.18
N SER A 246 -11.07 -2.46 -4.22
CA SER A 246 -10.80 -2.73 -2.82
C SER A 246 -11.02 -4.22 -2.57
N LEU A 247 -10.03 -4.89 -1.95
CA LEU A 247 -10.11 -6.32 -1.65
C LEU A 247 -11.41 -6.70 -0.93
N GLY A 248 -11.88 -5.83 -0.02
CA GLY A 248 -13.11 -6.05 0.74
C GLY A 248 -14.42 -5.93 -0.07
N ARG A 249 -14.36 -5.54 -1.34
CA ARG A 249 -15.53 -5.44 -2.25
C ARG A 249 -15.55 -6.52 -3.33
N GLN A 250 -14.43 -7.19 -3.56
CA GLN A 250 -14.32 -8.23 -4.56
C GLN A 250 -14.79 -9.54 -3.94
N GLU A 251 -15.66 -10.27 -4.62
CA GLU A 251 -16.05 -11.61 -4.19
C GLU A 251 -15.24 -12.64 -4.95
N GLU A 252 -14.87 -13.74 -4.27
CA GLU A 252 -14.26 -14.89 -4.94
C GLU A 252 -15.30 -15.74 -5.68
N ILE A 253 -16.59 -15.42 -5.60
CA ILE A 253 -17.69 -16.29 -6.06
C ILE A 253 -17.49 -16.74 -7.52
N ASP A 254 -17.02 -15.85 -8.39
CA ASP A 254 -16.70 -16.15 -9.79
C ASP A 254 -15.50 -17.09 -9.96
N LEU A 255 -14.60 -17.12 -8.97
CA LEU A 255 -13.52 -18.08 -8.90
C LEU A 255 -14.03 -19.39 -8.28
N ALA A 256 -14.66 -19.37 -7.10
CA ALA A 256 -15.05 -20.53 -6.30
C ALA A 256 -16.04 -21.49 -7.01
N GLY A 257 -16.85 -21.01 -7.97
CA GLY A 257 -17.80 -21.81 -8.75
C GLY A 257 -17.23 -22.56 -9.97
N GLY A 258 -15.90 -22.66 -10.11
CA GLY A 258 -15.22 -23.31 -11.26
C GLY A 258 -14.18 -22.41 -11.96
N GLY A 259 -14.06 -21.14 -11.57
CA GLY A 259 -13.06 -20.20 -12.05
C GLY A 259 -11.64 -20.40 -11.48
N TRP A 260 -11.46 -21.14 -10.38
CA TRP A 260 -10.17 -21.74 -9.98
C TRP A 260 -9.74 -22.89 -10.90
N GLN A 261 -10.22 -22.97 -12.15
CA GLN A 261 -9.78 -24.01 -13.08
C GLN A 261 -9.45 -23.45 -14.47
N THR A 262 -9.76 -22.18 -14.76
CA THR A 262 -9.76 -21.66 -16.13
C THR A 262 -9.23 -20.23 -16.22
N TRP A 263 -8.10 -19.93 -15.59
CA TRP A 263 -7.44 -18.65 -15.83
C TRP A 263 -7.07 -18.51 -17.31
N ILE A 264 -7.67 -17.53 -17.99
CA ILE A 264 -7.37 -17.23 -19.39
C ILE A 264 -6.34 -16.11 -19.42
N LYS A 265 -5.13 -16.41 -19.91
CA LYS A 265 -4.06 -15.40 -20.05
C LYS A 265 -4.53 -14.26 -20.95
N HIS A 266 -4.32 -13.02 -20.52
CA HIS A 266 -4.40 -11.91 -21.44
C HIS A 266 -3.33 -12.05 -22.55
N PRO A 267 -3.63 -11.72 -23.82
CA PRO A 267 -2.66 -11.85 -24.92
C PRO A 267 -1.34 -11.14 -24.65
N GLU A 268 -1.39 -9.93 -24.08
CA GLU A 268 -0.23 -9.09 -23.80
C GLU A 268 0.54 -9.44 -22.51
N VAL A 269 0.04 -10.36 -21.68
CA VAL A 269 0.78 -10.80 -20.50
C VAL A 269 1.90 -11.73 -20.92
N GLN A 270 3.12 -11.43 -20.48
CA GLN A 270 4.29 -12.25 -20.73
C GLN A 270 4.55 -13.10 -19.48
N LEU A 271 4.55 -14.42 -19.62
CA LEU A 271 4.97 -15.35 -18.57
C LEU A 271 6.40 -15.81 -18.83
N GLU A 272 7.06 -16.31 -17.79
CA GLU A 272 8.39 -16.91 -17.92
C GLU A 272 8.43 -17.98 -19.02
N PRO A 273 9.45 -17.98 -19.90
CA PRO A 273 9.56 -18.96 -20.98
C PRO A 273 9.51 -20.39 -20.49
N GLY A 274 8.71 -21.23 -21.14
CA GLY A 274 8.53 -22.64 -20.78
C GLY A 274 7.47 -22.89 -19.70
N LEU A 275 6.90 -21.84 -19.09
CA LEU A 275 5.77 -21.97 -18.18
C LEU A 275 4.45 -21.56 -18.86
N THR A 276 3.37 -22.19 -18.40
CA THR A 276 2.00 -21.99 -18.84
C THR A 276 1.21 -21.28 -17.74
N VAL A 277 0.00 -20.81 -18.05
CA VAL A 277 -0.91 -20.26 -17.01
C VAL A 277 -1.19 -21.27 -15.91
N GLN A 278 -1.27 -22.55 -16.28
CA GLN A 278 -1.58 -23.63 -15.34
C GLN A 278 -0.52 -23.73 -14.24
N ASP A 279 0.76 -23.51 -14.56
CA ASP A 279 1.84 -23.55 -13.56
C ASP A 279 1.67 -22.46 -12.48
N TYR A 280 1.26 -21.25 -12.87
CA TYR A 280 1.00 -20.14 -11.95
C TYR A 280 -0.27 -20.37 -11.14
N HIS A 281 -1.30 -20.85 -11.83
CA HIS A 281 -2.58 -21.19 -11.24
C HIS A 281 -2.40 -22.25 -10.15
N ASP A 282 -1.78 -23.38 -10.47
CA ASP A 282 -1.63 -24.51 -9.55
C ASP A 282 -0.81 -24.14 -8.33
N GLU A 283 0.22 -23.31 -8.48
CA GLU A 283 1.00 -22.81 -7.35
C GLU A 283 0.12 -22.05 -6.34
N VAL A 284 -0.68 -21.10 -6.83
CA VAL A 284 -1.58 -20.28 -5.99
C VAL A 284 -2.67 -21.13 -5.37
N VAL A 285 -3.32 -21.97 -6.18
CA VAL A 285 -4.45 -22.79 -5.74
C VAL A 285 -4.02 -23.82 -4.70
N ASN A 286 -2.91 -24.52 -4.94
CA ASN A 286 -2.41 -25.51 -3.99
C ASN A 286 -2.00 -24.85 -2.66
N TRP A 287 -1.38 -23.66 -2.70
CA TRP A 287 -1.06 -22.90 -1.50
C TRP A 287 -2.33 -22.48 -0.74
N ALA A 288 -3.29 -21.86 -1.42
CA ALA A 288 -4.51 -21.37 -0.79
C ALA A 288 -5.39 -22.50 -0.23
N MET A 289 -5.48 -23.63 -0.92
CA MET A 289 -6.20 -24.81 -0.42
C MET A 289 -5.56 -25.39 0.84
N LYS A 290 -4.22 -25.47 0.92
CA LYS A 290 -3.52 -25.87 2.14
C LYS A 290 -3.85 -24.96 3.32
N ARG A 291 -3.92 -23.64 3.09
CA ARG A 291 -4.29 -22.65 4.13
C ARG A 291 -5.72 -22.83 4.61
N ARG A 292 -6.67 -23.11 3.70
CA ARG A 292 -8.09 -23.34 4.03
C ARG A 292 -8.30 -24.65 4.80
N VAL A 293 -7.64 -25.73 4.38
CA VAL A 293 -7.71 -27.02 5.10
C VAL A 293 -7.04 -26.92 6.47
N GLY A 294 -5.88 -26.25 6.55
CA GLY A 294 -5.19 -26.00 7.82
C GLY A 294 -6.04 -25.20 8.81
N ALA A 295 -6.76 -24.17 8.34
CA ALA A 295 -7.67 -23.38 9.17
C ALA A 295 -8.83 -24.22 9.75
N LEU A 296 -9.39 -25.16 8.97
CA LEU A 296 -10.43 -26.08 9.43
C LEU A 296 -9.92 -27.09 10.47
N SER A 297 -8.63 -27.44 10.40
CA SER A 297 -7.99 -28.42 11.30
C SER A 297 -7.64 -27.85 12.68
N SER A 298 -7.49 -26.52 12.79
CA SER A 298 -7.20 -25.81 14.04
C SER A 298 -8.43 -25.45 14.89
N THR A 299 -9.62 -25.90 14.48
CA THR A 299 -10.92 -25.57 15.11
C THR A 299 -11.50 -26.67 16.02
N PHE A 300 -10.70 -27.67 16.43
CA PHE A 300 -11.10 -28.74 17.36
C PHE A 300 -10.31 -28.71 18.66
#